data_AF-A0A453AW54-F1
#
_entry.id   AF-A0A453AW54-F1
#
_cell.length_a   1.000
_cell.length_b   1.000
_cell.length_c   1.000
_cell.angle_alpha   90.00
_cell.angle_beta   90.00
_cell.angle_gamma   90.00
#
_symmetry.space_group_name_H-M   'P 1'
#
loop_
_entity.id
_entity.type
_entity.pdbx_description
1 polymer ?
#
loop_
_entity_poly.entity_id
_entity_poly.type
_entity_poly.pdbx_seq_one_letter_code
_entity_poly.pdbx_strand_id
1 'polypeptide(L)'
;MRGVIVEETAEQHFLKHNDAGSWIQDSAVMLSVSKEVPWYLDDGTGRVYVVGARSAAGLILTVASEVFEESGRTLVRGTLDYLQGLKMLGVKRTERVLPTGTSLTVVGEAIKDDVGTIRIQRPHKGPFYASPKSIDQLILNLGKWAKLYQLASMGFAAFGVFLLAKRALDHFLQRKRQREFHKKARAAAAQRQARDAEGDFLID
;
A
#
# COMPACT_ATOMS: atom_id res chain seq x y z
N MET A 1 -18.05 28.33 4.90
CA MET A 1 -18.43 26.92 4.67
C MET A 1 -19.01 26.37 5.96
N ARG A 2 -20.02 25.49 5.91
CA ARG A 2 -20.54 24.80 7.11
C ARG A 2 -19.94 23.40 7.13
N GLY A 3 -19.31 23.02 8.24
CA GLY A 3 -18.69 21.71 8.43
C GLY A 3 -19.36 20.96 9.59
N VAL A 4 -19.44 19.64 9.48
CA VAL A 4 -20.03 18.78 10.51
C VAL A 4 -18.98 18.26 11.50
N ILE A 5 -17.72 18.19 11.06
CA ILE A 5 -16.56 17.85 11.88
C ILE A 5 -15.51 18.93 11.62
N VAL A 6 -14.91 19.45 12.69
CA VAL A 6 -13.81 20.42 12.66
C VAL A 6 -12.69 19.90 13.56
N GLU A 7 -11.50 19.77 13.00
CA GLU A 7 -10.27 19.46 13.71
C GLU A 7 -9.29 20.61 13.55
N GLU A 8 -8.87 21.20 14.67
CA GLU A 8 -7.86 22.25 14.75
C GLU A 8 -6.61 21.66 15.40
N THR A 9 -5.50 21.65 14.65
CA THR A 9 -4.20 21.22 15.16
C THR A 9 -3.22 22.38 15.08
N ALA A 10 -2.55 22.68 16.18
CA ALA A 10 -1.46 23.65 16.24
C ALA A 10 -0.13 22.91 16.50
N GLU A 11 0.78 22.97 15.54
CA GLU A 11 2.10 22.35 15.58
C GLU A 11 3.18 23.44 15.68
N GLN A 12 3.98 23.37 16.72
CA GLN A 12 5.11 24.26 16.93
C GLN A 12 6.33 23.69 16.22
N HIS A 13 6.86 24.42 15.25
CA HIS A 13 8.08 24.06 14.55
C HIS A 13 9.28 24.76 15.18
N PHE A 14 10.32 23.98 15.48
CA PHE A 14 11.56 24.48 16.07
C PHE A 14 12.77 23.75 15.48
N LEU A 15 13.93 24.36 15.59
CA LEU A 15 15.22 23.73 15.31
C LEU A 15 15.87 23.36 16.64
N LYS A 16 16.47 22.17 16.70
CA LYS A 16 17.30 21.71 17.82
C LYS A 16 18.64 21.22 17.31
N HIS A 17 19.67 21.22 18.14
CA HIS A 17 20.92 20.54 17.80
C HIS A 17 20.77 19.02 17.89
N ASN A 18 21.37 18.30 16.97
CA ASN A 18 21.62 16.87 17.13
C ASN A 18 22.93 16.65 17.91
N ASP A 19 23.19 15.40 18.32
CA ASP A 19 24.40 15.04 19.08
C ASP A 19 25.71 15.34 18.33
N ALA A 20 25.63 15.57 17.01
CA ALA A 20 26.74 15.97 16.15
C ALA A 20 26.88 17.50 15.97
N GLY A 21 26.09 18.31 16.68
CA GLY A 21 26.14 19.77 16.62
C GLY A 21 25.46 20.42 15.40
N SER A 22 24.80 19.65 14.54
CA SER A 22 24.03 20.16 13.39
C SER A 22 22.59 20.54 13.80
N TRP A 23 22.03 21.54 13.14
CA TRP A 23 20.63 21.94 13.31
C TRP A 23 19.70 20.95 12.60
N ILE A 24 18.75 20.39 13.34
CA ILE A 24 17.66 19.56 12.82
C ILE A 24 16.31 20.20 13.12
N GLN A 25 15.40 20.16 12.15
CA GLN A 25 14.03 20.62 12.32
C GLN A 25 13.20 19.55 13.02
N ASP A 26 12.48 19.97 14.04
CA ASP A 26 11.57 19.15 14.82
C ASP A 26 10.24 19.90 15.02
N SER A 27 9.20 19.18 15.42
CA SER A 27 7.87 19.75 15.62
C SER A 27 7.18 19.10 16.81
N ALA A 28 6.56 19.93 17.65
CA ALA A 28 5.74 19.47 18.77
C ALA A 28 4.30 19.91 18.58
N VAL A 29 3.35 18.98 18.74
CA VAL A 29 1.92 19.31 18.74
C VAL A 29 1.60 20.04 20.05
N MET A 30 1.19 21.31 19.95
CA MET A 30 0.81 22.12 21.12
C MET A 30 -0.67 21.92 21.49
N LEU A 31 -1.52 21.79 20.46
CA LEU A 31 -2.96 21.74 20.62
C LEU A 31 -3.56 20.86 19.53
N SER A 32 -4.49 20.00 19.93
CA SER A 32 -5.37 19.27 19.02
C SER A 32 -6.77 19.33 19.60
N VAL A 33 -7.66 20.06 18.95
CA VAL A 33 -9.06 20.22 19.33
C VAL A 33 -9.93 19.65 18.22
N SER A 34 -10.88 18.80 18.59
CA SER A 34 -11.87 18.27 17.66
C SER A 34 -13.28 18.61 18.15
N LYS A 35 -14.13 19.04 17.22
CA LYS A 35 -15.55 19.31 17.45
C LYS A 35 -16.35 18.57 16.39
N GLU A 36 -17.34 17.80 16.85
CA GLU A 36 -18.30 17.09 16.01
C GLU A 36 -19.70 17.55 16.43
N VAL A 37 -20.50 18.00 15.47
CA VAL A 37 -21.91 18.33 15.68
C VAL A 37 -22.76 17.20 15.13
N PRO A 38 -23.98 16.93 15.64
CA PRO A 38 -24.83 15.88 15.08
C PRO A 38 -25.09 16.08 13.59
N TRP A 39 -24.87 15.03 12.80
CA TRP A 39 -25.04 15.06 11.34
C TRP A 39 -25.58 13.74 10.80
N TYR A 40 -26.07 13.78 9.56
CA TYR A 40 -26.69 12.64 8.90
C TYR A 40 -26.25 12.53 7.44
N LEU A 41 -26.33 11.31 6.90
CA LEU A 41 -26.27 11.03 5.47
C LEU A 41 -27.67 11.07 4.90
N ASP A 42 -27.80 11.62 3.70
CA ASP A 42 -29.04 11.70 2.94
C ASP A 42 -28.77 11.20 1.52
N ASP A 43 -29.44 10.12 1.14
CA ASP A 43 -29.36 9.53 -0.20
C ASP A 43 -30.58 9.88 -1.07
N GLY A 44 -31.45 10.77 -0.59
CA GLY A 44 -32.71 11.15 -1.21
C GLY A 44 -33.88 10.22 -0.88
N THR A 45 -33.63 9.04 -0.31
CA THR A 45 -34.67 8.08 0.14
C THR A 45 -34.90 8.19 1.64
N GLY A 46 -33.86 8.50 2.40
CA GLY A 46 -33.97 8.66 3.85
C GLY A 46 -32.74 9.31 4.46
N ARG A 47 -32.85 9.59 5.77
CA ARG A 47 -31.77 10.15 6.57
C ARG A 47 -31.24 9.12 7.54
N VAL A 48 -29.93 9.01 7.62
CA VAL A 48 -29.23 8.12 8.55
C VAL A 48 -28.26 8.92 9.37
N TYR A 49 -28.45 8.95 10.69
CA TYR A 49 -27.56 9.68 11.59
C TYR A 49 -26.27 8.92 11.80
N VAL A 50 -25.14 9.61 11.82
CA VAL A 50 -23.83 8.98 12.06
C VAL A 50 -23.33 9.39 13.43
N VAL A 51 -22.95 8.41 14.24
CA VAL A 51 -22.45 8.63 15.60
C VAL A 51 -21.03 8.11 15.72
N GLY A 52 -20.13 8.98 16.20
CA GLY A 52 -18.74 8.63 16.48
C GLY A 52 -17.86 8.56 15.23
N ALA A 53 -18.21 9.31 14.19
CA ALA A 53 -17.51 9.30 12.90
C ALA A 53 -16.02 9.59 13.01
N ARG A 54 -15.60 10.36 14.01
CA ARG A 54 -14.18 10.64 14.29
C ARG A 54 -13.34 9.38 14.49
N SER A 55 -13.91 8.33 15.10
CA SER A 55 -13.21 7.06 15.32
C SER A 55 -13.26 6.13 14.11
N ALA A 56 -13.85 6.55 13.00
CA ALA A 56 -13.90 5.77 11.79
C ALA A 56 -12.54 5.76 11.09
N ALA A 57 -12.07 4.56 10.77
CA ALA A 57 -10.88 4.39 9.96
C ALA A 57 -11.13 4.88 8.53
N GLY A 58 -10.17 5.62 7.97
CA GLY A 58 -10.23 6.12 6.59
C GLY A 58 -10.94 7.46 6.41
N LEU A 59 -11.34 8.12 7.50
CA LEU A 59 -11.94 9.46 7.45
C LEU A 59 -10.85 10.48 7.12
N ILE A 60 -10.85 10.95 5.87
CA ILE A 60 -9.94 11.99 5.41
C ILE A 60 -10.69 13.32 5.48
N LEU A 61 -10.41 14.13 6.50
CA LEU A 61 -10.92 15.49 6.59
C LEU A 61 -10.18 16.37 5.59
N THR A 62 -10.92 17.20 4.86
CA THR A 62 -10.35 18.17 3.91
C THR A 62 -9.68 19.29 4.71
N VAL A 63 -8.49 19.72 4.31
CA VAL A 63 -7.83 20.88 4.92
C VAL A 63 -8.59 22.13 4.49
N ALA A 64 -9.23 22.81 5.44
CA ALA A 64 -9.98 24.04 5.21
C ALA A 64 -9.07 25.27 5.27
N SER A 65 -8.11 25.26 6.20
CA SER A 65 -7.19 26.35 6.42
C SER A 65 -5.85 25.81 6.92
N GLU A 66 -4.76 26.31 6.37
CA GLU A 66 -3.41 26.02 6.84
C GLU A 66 -2.68 27.36 6.95
N VAL A 67 -2.52 27.83 8.19
CA VAL A 67 -1.89 29.12 8.48
C VAL A 67 -0.60 28.84 9.22
N PHE A 68 0.53 29.19 8.60
CA PHE A 68 1.83 29.17 9.25
C PHE A 68 2.13 30.56 9.80
N GLU A 69 2.08 30.71 11.11
CA GLU A 69 2.51 31.94 11.79
C GLU A 69 4.02 31.85 12.01
N GLU A 70 4.79 32.46 11.11
CA GLU A 70 6.24 32.65 11.29
C GLU A 70 6.50 33.51 12.52
N SER A 71 7.52 33.15 13.31
CA SER A 71 7.95 33.87 14.52
C SER A 71 8.65 35.22 14.20
N GLY A 72 8.16 35.95 13.20
CA GLY A 72 8.84 37.05 12.51
C GLY A 72 8.50 38.47 12.97
N ARG A 73 7.75 38.68 14.07
CA ARG A 73 7.32 40.05 14.46
C ARG A 73 7.79 40.58 15.80
N THR A 74 8.55 39.82 16.59
CA THR A 74 9.12 40.31 17.85
C THR A 74 10.62 40.09 17.90
N LEU A 75 11.33 40.82 17.03
CA LEU A 75 12.80 40.95 16.97
C LEU A 75 13.45 41.59 18.22
N VAL A 76 12.74 41.71 19.35
CA VAL A 76 13.30 42.24 20.60
C VAL A 76 13.54 41.15 21.65
N ARG A 77 13.04 39.92 21.44
CA ARG A 77 13.28 38.77 22.34
C ARG A 77 14.17 37.67 21.73
N GLY A 78 14.54 37.79 20.46
CA GLY A 78 15.18 36.74 19.65
C GLY A 78 16.65 36.43 19.94
N THR A 79 17.30 37.10 20.89
CA THR A 79 18.70 36.83 21.25
C THR A 79 18.85 35.95 22.50
N LEU A 80 17.79 35.76 23.29
CA LEU A 80 17.89 34.93 24.51
C LEU A 80 17.78 33.43 24.21
N ASP A 81 17.00 33.05 23.20
CA ASP A 81 16.80 31.64 22.82
C ASP A 81 17.99 31.07 22.03
N TYR A 82 18.83 31.93 21.44
CA TYR A 82 20.04 31.52 20.70
C TYR A 82 21.07 30.82 21.61
N LEU A 83 20.99 31.05 22.93
CA LEU A 83 21.90 30.49 23.92
C LEU A 83 21.42 29.15 24.50
N GLN A 84 20.19 28.72 24.23
CA GLN A 84 19.61 27.48 24.78
C GLN A 84 19.53 26.32 23.79
N GLY A 85 20.04 26.48 22.56
CA GLY A 85 20.10 25.40 21.56
C GLY A 85 18.76 25.04 20.91
N LEU A 86 17.72 25.86 21.11
CA LEU A 86 16.42 25.75 20.46
C LEU A 86 16.11 27.05 19.69
N LYS A 87 15.83 26.94 18.40
CA LYS A 87 15.39 28.09 17.58
C LYS A 87 13.94 27.90 17.14
N MET A 88 13.08 28.81 17.58
CA MET A 88 11.67 28.83 17.22
C MET A 88 11.47 29.29 15.77
N LEU A 89 10.82 28.47 14.93
CA LEU A 89 10.52 28.81 13.53
C LEU A 89 9.14 29.44 13.40
N GLY A 90 8.14 28.90 14.09
CA GLY A 90 6.76 29.36 14.02
C GLY A 90 5.77 28.31 14.49
N VAL A 91 4.49 28.64 14.42
CA VAL A 91 3.39 27.74 14.73
C VAL A 91 2.55 27.52 13.48
N LYS A 92 2.43 26.27 13.07
CA LYS A 92 1.55 25.82 12.00
C LYS A 92 0.18 25.50 12.58
N ARG A 93 -0.83 26.29 12.25
CA ARG A 93 -2.23 26.01 12.57
C ARG A 93 -2.91 25.41 11.35
N THR A 94 -3.35 24.16 11.48
CA THR A 94 -4.08 23.45 10.44
C THR A 94 -5.50 23.21 10.92
N GLU A 95 -6.48 23.72 10.19
CA GLU A 95 -7.90 23.45 10.37
C GLU A 95 -8.37 22.48 9.28
N ARG A 96 -8.87 21.32 9.69
CA ARG A 96 -9.45 20.31 8.81
C ARG A 96 -10.94 20.20 9.08
N VAL A 97 -11.74 20.15 8.03
CA VAL A 97 -13.20 20.08 8.15
C VAL A 97 -13.79 18.99 7.25
N LEU A 98 -14.93 18.44 7.68
CA LEU A 98 -15.83 17.68 6.81
C LEU A 98 -16.96 18.62 6.37
N PRO A 99 -16.94 19.12 5.12
CA PRO A 99 -17.98 20.03 4.63
C PRO A 99 -19.34 19.35 4.53
N THR A 100 -20.41 20.11 4.72
CA THR A 100 -21.77 19.65 4.38
C THR A 100 -21.91 19.47 2.88
N GLY A 101 -22.60 18.41 2.44
CA GLY A 101 -22.82 18.10 1.02
C GLY A 101 -21.69 17.29 0.37
N THR A 102 -20.71 16.84 1.14
CA THR A 102 -19.70 15.88 0.66
C THR A 102 -20.29 14.48 0.56
N SER A 103 -20.10 13.81 -0.57
CA SER A 103 -20.42 12.39 -0.73
C SER A 103 -19.49 11.57 0.16
N LEU A 104 -20.08 10.86 1.12
CA LEU A 104 -19.36 10.07 2.11
C LEU A 104 -19.97 8.69 2.20
N THR A 105 -19.13 7.67 2.22
CA THR A 105 -19.54 6.30 2.54
C THR A 105 -19.21 6.01 3.99
N VAL A 106 -20.19 5.55 4.77
CA VAL A 106 -20.00 5.11 6.15
C VAL A 106 -20.44 3.66 6.29
N VAL A 107 -19.58 2.84 6.90
CA VAL A 107 -19.82 1.41 7.16
C VAL A 107 -19.65 1.17 8.66
N GLY A 108 -20.73 0.76 9.31
CA GLY A 108 -20.78 0.50 10.75
C GLY A 108 -22.02 -0.29 11.15
N GLU A 109 -22.27 -0.36 12.45
CA GLU A 109 -23.46 -1.02 13.00
C GLU A 109 -24.68 -0.10 12.84
N ALA A 110 -25.69 -0.57 12.13
CA ALA A 110 -26.96 0.13 11.98
C ALA A 110 -27.90 -0.25 13.14
N ILE A 111 -28.28 0.73 13.94
CA ILE A 111 -29.27 0.58 15.00
C ILE A 111 -30.49 1.41 14.64
N LYS A 112 -31.66 0.81 14.80
CA LYS A 112 -32.93 1.50 14.66
C LYS A 112 -33.44 1.83 16.06
N ASP A 113 -33.69 3.11 16.32
CA ASP A 113 -34.30 3.54 17.58
C ASP A 113 -35.80 3.20 17.61
N ASP A 114 -36.40 3.23 18.80
CA ASP A 114 -37.84 2.93 19.00
C ASP A 114 -38.77 3.86 18.21
N VAL A 115 -38.27 5.05 17.84
CA VAL A 115 -38.95 6.06 17.03
C VAL A 115 -38.85 5.75 15.51
N GLY A 116 -38.05 4.76 15.14
CA GLY A 116 -37.85 4.30 13.77
C GLY A 116 -36.71 4.99 13.01
N THR A 117 -35.99 5.92 13.64
CA THR A 117 -34.80 6.56 13.08
C THR A 117 -33.64 5.57 13.02
N ILE A 118 -32.92 5.56 11.89
CA ILE A 118 -31.73 4.72 11.70
C ILE A 118 -30.49 5.55 12.06
N ARG A 119 -29.65 5.00 12.93
CA ARG A 119 -28.32 5.54 13.24
C ARG A 119 -27.24 4.50 12.94
N ILE A 120 -26.13 4.95 12.38
CA ILE A 120 -24.93 4.15 12.21
C ILE A 120 -23.97 4.54 13.31
N GLN A 121 -23.50 3.55 14.05
CA GLN A 121 -22.53 3.71 15.12
C GLN A 121 -21.34 2.77 14.95
N ARG A 122 -20.29 3.02 15.74
CA ARG A 122 -19.17 2.11 15.85
C ARG A 122 -19.64 0.75 16.38
N PRO A 123 -19.40 -0.37 15.66
CA PRO A 123 -19.72 -1.70 16.15
C PRO A 123 -18.93 -2.04 17.42
N HIS A 124 -19.56 -2.78 18.34
CA HIS A 124 -18.87 -3.31 19.52
C HIS A 124 -17.70 -4.24 19.19
N LYS A 125 -17.81 -4.97 18.08
CA LYS A 125 -16.75 -5.81 17.51
C LYS A 125 -16.69 -5.59 16.01
N GLY A 126 -15.55 -5.14 15.53
CA GLY A 126 -15.29 -4.95 14.09
C GLY A 126 -14.82 -3.54 13.75
N PRO A 127 -14.35 -3.35 12.52
CA PRO A 127 -13.87 -2.06 12.06
C PRO A 127 -15.04 -1.13 11.71
N PHE A 128 -14.85 0.16 12.01
CA PHE A 128 -15.75 1.24 11.62
C PHE A 128 -15.06 2.06 10.54
N TYR A 129 -15.70 2.26 9.39
CA TYR A 129 -15.10 2.97 8.27
C TYR A 129 -15.97 4.15 7.86
N ALA A 130 -15.32 5.28 7.57
CA ALA A 130 -15.94 6.42 6.93
C ALA A 130 -14.95 6.93 5.90
N SER A 131 -15.31 6.96 4.63
CA SER A 131 -14.41 7.42 3.59
C SER A 131 -15.14 8.26 2.55
N PRO A 132 -14.53 9.34 2.05
CA PRO A 132 -15.06 10.10 0.93
C PRO A 132 -14.96 9.34 -0.40
N LYS A 133 -14.26 8.20 -0.45
CA LYS A 133 -14.21 7.34 -1.63
C LYS A 133 -15.45 6.47 -1.71
N SER A 134 -16.09 6.43 -2.88
CA SER A 134 -17.21 5.53 -3.12
C SER A 134 -16.78 4.07 -3.09
N ILE A 135 -17.65 3.20 -2.60
CA ILE A 135 -17.45 1.74 -2.61
C ILE A 135 -17.13 1.26 -4.03
N ASP A 136 -17.76 1.86 -5.04
CA ASP A 136 -17.55 1.54 -6.45
C ASP A 136 -16.10 1.76 -6.89
N GLN A 137 -15.45 2.82 -6.43
CA GLN A 137 -14.04 3.06 -6.74
C GLN A 137 -13.13 1.99 -6.09
N LEU A 138 -13.46 1.54 -4.87
CA LEU A 138 -12.73 0.46 -4.24
C LEU A 138 -12.92 -0.85 -5.03
N ILE A 139 -14.17 -1.19 -5.39
CA ILE A 139 -14.51 -2.40 -6.15
C ILE A 139 -13.82 -2.40 -7.53
N LEU A 140 -13.84 -1.28 -8.24
CA LEU A 140 -13.18 -1.12 -9.53
C LEU A 140 -11.66 -1.31 -9.43
N ASN A 141 -11.05 -0.80 -8.36
CA ASN A 141 -9.62 -0.97 -8.14
C ASN A 141 -9.28 -2.44 -7.86
N LEU A 142 -10.02 -3.09 -6.95
CA LEU A 142 -9.87 -4.51 -6.64
C LEU A 142 -10.03 -5.39 -7.88
N GLY A 143 -11.02 -5.11 -8.74
CA GLY A 143 -11.22 -5.82 -10.00
C GLY A 143 -10.04 -5.69 -10.97
N LYS A 144 -9.38 -4.53 -11.05
CA LYS A 144 -8.18 -4.32 -11.88
C LYS A 144 -7.00 -5.15 -11.37
N TRP A 145 -6.75 -5.14 -10.06
CA TRP A 145 -5.69 -5.95 -9.46
C TRP A 145 -5.95 -7.44 -9.62
N ALA A 146 -7.20 -7.89 -9.43
CA ALA A 146 -7.58 -9.28 -9.63
C ALA A 146 -7.27 -9.75 -11.06
N LYS A 147 -7.60 -8.94 -12.09
CA LYS A 147 -7.27 -9.26 -13.49
C LYS A 147 -5.75 -9.29 -13.74
N LEU A 148 -5.00 -8.37 -13.14
CA LEU A 148 -3.54 -8.34 -13.26
C LEU A 148 -2.92 -9.59 -12.62
N TYR A 149 -3.39 -10.01 -11.44
CA TYR A 149 -2.93 -11.23 -10.78
C TYR A 149 -3.29 -12.49 -11.57
N GLN A 150 -4.48 -12.55 -12.16
CA GLN A 150 -4.88 -13.66 -13.01
C GLN A 150 -3.96 -13.78 -14.23
N LEU A 151 -3.62 -12.65 -14.86
CA LEU A 151 -2.69 -12.62 -15.99
C LEU A 151 -1.27 -13.04 -15.58
N ALA A 152 -0.79 -12.51 -14.45
CA ALA A 152 0.53 -12.85 -13.92
C ALA A 152 0.64 -14.34 -13.58
N SER A 153 -0.38 -14.92 -12.93
CA SER A 153 -0.44 -16.35 -12.61
C SER A 153 -0.37 -17.22 -13.86
N MET A 154 -1.12 -16.85 -14.91
CA MET A 154 -1.08 -17.56 -16.19
C MET A 154 0.30 -17.49 -16.86
N GLY A 155 0.97 -16.32 -16.78
CA GLY A 155 2.34 -16.15 -17.25
C GLY A 155 3.35 -17.03 -16.50
N PHE A 156 3.27 -17.08 -15.17
CA PHE A 156 4.14 -17.94 -14.36
C PHE A 156 3.88 -19.43 -14.62
N ALA A 157 2.63 -19.84 -14.83
CA ALA A 157 2.29 -21.21 -15.18
C ALA A 157 2.90 -21.62 -16.54
N ALA A 158 2.75 -20.77 -17.56
CA ALA A 158 3.34 -21.00 -18.88
C ALA A 158 4.88 -21.07 -18.81
N PHE A 159 5.49 -20.19 -18.03
CA PHE A 159 6.93 -20.19 -17.81
C PHE A 159 7.42 -21.45 -17.09
N GLY A 160 6.68 -21.91 -16.07
CA GLY A 160 6.96 -23.16 -15.36
C GLY A 160 6.93 -24.37 -16.30
N VAL A 161 5.90 -24.47 -17.15
CA VAL A 161 5.78 -25.54 -18.16
C VAL A 161 6.93 -25.47 -19.17
N PHE A 162 7.30 -24.27 -19.61
CA PHE A 162 8.42 -24.07 -20.54
C PHE A 162 9.75 -24.58 -19.95
N LEU A 163 10.03 -24.29 -18.68
CA LEU A 163 11.24 -24.78 -18.01
C LEU A 163 11.28 -26.31 -17.88
N LEU A 164 10.14 -26.94 -17.55
CA LEU A 164 10.02 -28.39 -17.49
C LEU A 164 10.24 -29.03 -18.87
N ALA A 165 9.63 -28.47 -19.91
CA ALA A 165 9.79 -28.94 -21.29
C ALA A 165 11.24 -28.83 -21.76
N LYS A 166 11.91 -27.70 -21.49
CA LYS A 166 13.32 -27.51 -21.85
C LYS A 166 14.22 -28.53 -21.16
N ARG A 167 14.02 -28.76 -19.86
CA ARG A 167 14.79 -29.76 -19.11
C ARG A 167 14.56 -31.19 -19.61
N ALA A 168 13.32 -31.52 -19.97
CA ALA A 168 13.00 -32.81 -20.57
C ALA A 168 13.65 -32.99 -21.95
N LEU A 169 13.65 -31.94 -22.78
CA LEU A 169 14.26 -31.96 -24.11
C LEU A 169 15.77 -32.13 -24.03
N ASP A 170 16.45 -31.37 -23.17
CA ASP A 170 17.90 -31.48 -22.96
C ASP A 170 18.28 -32.90 -22.50
N HIS A 171 17.54 -33.46 -21.55
CA HIS A 171 17.76 -34.81 -21.06
C HIS A 171 17.52 -35.88 -22.13
N PHE A 172 16.50 -35.70 -22.99
CA PHE A 172 16.23 -36.60 -24.10
C PHE A 172 17.32 -36.53 -25.19
N LEU A 173 17.77 -35.32 -25.54
CA LEU A 173 18.85 -35.11 -26.51
C LEU A 173 20.18 -35.66 -26.01
N GLN A 174 20.50 -35.52 -24.73
CA GLN A 174 21.69 -36.12 -24.12
C GLN A 174 21.65 -37.65 -24.21
N ARG A 175 20.51 -38.28 -23.89
CA ARG A 175 20.33 -39.73 -24.05
C ARG A 175 20.45 -40.18 -25.50
N LYS A 176 19.92 -39.40 -26.45
CA LYS A 176 20.04 -39.71 -27.89
C LYS A 176 21.49 -39.65 -28.36
N ARG A 177 22.27 -38.64 -27.94
CA ARG A 177 23.70 -38.53 -28.26
C ARG A 177 24.50 -39.72 -27.71
N GLN A 178 24.25 -40.14 -26.47
CA GLN A 178 24.93 -41.32 -25.91
C GLN A 178 24.65 -42.60 -26.71
N ARG A 179 23.41 -42.79 -27.19
CA ARG A 179 23.05 -43.91 -28.08
C ARG A 179 23.80 -43.84 -29.41
N GLU A 180 23.91 -42.66 -30.00
CA GLU A 180 24.68 -42.43 -31.24
C GLU A 180 26.17 -42.76 -31.04
N PHE A 181 26.78 -42.33 -29.94
CA PHE A 181 28.18 -42.65 -29.60
C PHE A 181 28.39 -44.16 -29.40
N HIS A 182 27.52 -44.83 -28.64
CA HIS A 182 27.61 -46.28 -28.43
C HIS A 182 27.40 -47.06 -29.73
N LYS A 183 26.50 -46.60 -30.61
CA LYS A 183 26.27 -47.22 -31.92
C LYS A 183 27.52 -47.11 -32.81
N LYS A 184 28.16 -45.94 -32.84
CA LYS A 184 29.43 -45.73 -33.56
C LYS A 184 30.57 -46.57 -32.97
N ALA A 185 30.68 -46.65 -31.65
CA ALA A 185 31.67 -47.48 -30.97
C ALA A 185 31.49 -48.98 -31.26
N ARG A 186 30.24 -49.48 -31.26
CA ARG A 186 29.93 -50.88 -31.63
C ARG A 186 30.22 -51.18 -33.10
N ALA A 187 29.88 -50.26 -34.01
CA ALA A 187 30.19 -50.42 -35.43
C ALA A 187 31.71 -50.45 -35.68
N ALA A 188 32.47 -49.58 -35.00
CA ALA A 188 33.93 -49.58 -35.09
C ALA A 188 34.56 -50.85 -34.49
N ALA A 189 34.01 -51.37 -33.38
CA ALA A 189 34.44 -52.64 -32.79
C ALA A 189 34.16 -53.84 -33.72
N ALA A 190 32.97 -53.87 -34.36
CA ALA A 190 32.61 -54.91 -35.32
C ALA A 190 33.51 -54.88 -36.58
N GLN A 191 33.86 -53.69 -37.08
CA GLN A 191 34.80 -53.55 -38.21
C GLN A 191 36.22 -54.00 -37.87
N ARG A 192 36.68 -53.82 -36.63
CA ARG A 192 37.99 -54.34 -36.18
C ARG A 192 37.98 -55.85 -36.13
N GLN A 193 36.96 -56.45 -35.51
CA GLN A 193 36.81 -57.91 -35.48
C GLN A 193 36.75 -58.55 -36.87
N ALA A 194 36.08 -57.91 -37.83
CA ALA A 194 36.05 -58.39 -39.21
C ALA A 194 37.43 -58.35 -39.91
N ARG A 195 38.22 -57.29 -39.65
CA ARG A 195 39.59 -57.18 -40.19
C ARG A 195 40.56 -58.17 -39.55
N ASP A 196 40.43 -58.40 -38.25
CA ASP A 196 41.27 -59.38 -37.54
C ASP A 196 40.95 -60.81 -38.03
N ALA A 197 39.68 -61.12 -38.33
CA ALA A 197 39.25 -62.40 -38.91
C ALA A 197 39.70 -62.61 -40.38
N GLU A 198 39.75 -61.56 -41.20
CA GLU A 198 40.33 -61.63 -42.55
C GLU A 198 41.86 -61.78 -42.53
N GLY A 199 42.54 -61.18 -41.54
CA GLY A 199 44.00 -61.30 -41.38
C GLY A 199 44.45 -62.71 -40.96
N ASP A 200 43.67 -63.38 -40.12
CA ASP A 200 43.91 -64.79 -39.73
C ASP A 200 43.72 -65.74 -40.93
N PHE A 201 42.82 -65.42 -41.86
CA PHE A 201 42.53 -66.23 -43.05
C PHE A 201 43.60 -66.14 -44.15
N LEU A 202 44.57 -65.23 -44.03
CA LEU A 202 45.64 -65.00 -45.02
C LEU A 202 47.01 -65.55 -44.59
N ILE A 203 47.09 -66.21 -43.42
CA ILE A 203 48.34 -66.74 -42.84
C ILE A 203 48.39 -68.29 -42.82
N ASP A 204 47.29 -68.98 -43.15
CA ASP A 204 47.24 -70.44 -43.44
C ASP A 204 47.41 -70.74 -44.94
#